data_AF-A0A6I9P7G3-F1
#
_entry.id   AF-A0A6I9P7G3-F1
#
_cell.length_a   1.000
_cell.length_b   1.000
_cell.length_c   1.000
_cell.angle_alpha   90.00
_cell.angle_beta   90.00
_cell.angle_gamma   90.00
#
_symmetry.space_group_name_H-M   'P 1'
#
loop_
_entity.id
_entity.type
_entity.pdbx_description
1 polymer ?
#
loop_
_entity_poly.entity_id
_entity_poly.type
_entity_poly.pdbx_seq_one_letter_code
_entity_poly.pdbx_strand_id
1 'polypeptide(L)'
;MRQYVLPAQEEVAEYYTKHAQSPQRWHTPQIIEDLKVRARQAGLYNLFLSAVSGLSQLDYAFIAEETGRCLFAPEVFNCQAPGNTWFQI
;
A
#
# COMPACT_ATOMS: atom_id res chain seq x y z
N MET A 1 1.47 9.03 4.70
CA MET A 1 1.29 9.60 3.35
C MET A 1 2.40 10.58 2.96
N ARG A 2 2.42 11.82 3.48
CA ARG A 2 3.29 12.92 2.99
C ARG A 2 4.80 12.69 3.11
N GLN A 3 5.22 11.95 4.14
CA GLN A 3 6.65 11.78 4.43
C GLN A 3 7.34 10.72 3.57
N TYR A 4 6.63 9.64 3.23
CA TYR A 4 7.25 8.45 2.60
C TYR A 4 6.51 7.93 1.36
N VAL A 5 5.17 8.03 1.32
CA VAL A 5 4.37 7.42 0.25
C VAL A 5 4.21 8.38 -0.92
N LEU A 6 3.76 9.61 -0.69
CA LEU A 6 3.59 10.61 -1.76
C LEU A 6 4.92 10.98 -2.44
N PRO A 7 6.05 11.15 -1.73
CA PRO A 7 7.33 11.41 -2.38
C PRO A 7 7.80 10.26 -3.29
N ALA A 8 7.41 9.02 -2.99
CA ALA A 8 7.76 7.85 -3.80
C ALA A 8 6.92 7.72 -5.08
N GLN A 9 5.90 8.57 -5.27
CA GLN A 9 4.94 8.41 -6.36
C GLN A 9 5.57 8.56 -7.76
N GLU A 10 6.52 9.48 -7.90
CA GLU A 10 7.23 9.70 -9.16
C GLU A 10 8.09 8.49 -9.53
N GLU A 11 8.90 7.98 -8.59
CA GLU A 11 9.75 6.80 -8.78
C GLU A 11 8.92 5.54 -9.15
N VAL A 12 7.78 5.34 -8.47
CA VAL A 12 6.87 4.23 -8.78
C VAL A 12 6.28 4.37 -10.19
N ALA A 13 5.86 5.58 -10.58
CA ALA A 13 5.32 5.84 -11.90
C ALA A 13 6.36 5.62 -13.02
N GLU A 14 7.61 6.05 -12.78
CA GLU A 14 8.73 5.81 -13.69
C GLU A 14 9.04 4.33 -13.83
N TYR A 15 9.04 3.56 -12.73
CA TYR A 15 9.25 2.12 -12.77
C TYR A 15 8.22 1.45 -13.69
N TYR A 16 6.94 1.74 -13.52
CA TYR A 16 5.89 1.12 -14.34
C TYR A 16 5.95 1.56 -15.81
N THR A 17 6.28 2.83 -16.06
CA THR A 17 6.49 3.34 -17.43
C THR A 17 7.64 2.60 -18.12
N LYS A 18 8.79 2.47 -17.45
CA LYS A 18 9.98 1.81 -17.97
C LYS A 18 9.76 0.33 -18.26
N HIS A 19 8.99 -0.35 -17.41
CA HIS A 19 8.77 -1.79 -17.51
C HIS A 19 7.49 -2.16 -18.26
N ALA A 20 6.77 -1.20 -18.87
CA ALA A 20 5.46 -1.42 -19.50
C ALA A 20 5.43 -2.52 -20.57
N GLN A 21 6.53 -2.74 -21.29
CA GLN A 21 6.67 -3.77 -22.33
C GLN A 21 7.50 -4.99 -21.89
N SER A 22 7.80 -5.08 -20.60
CA SER A 22 8.65 -6.12 -20.03
C SER A 22 7.85 -7.07 -19.12
N PRO A 23 8.29 -8.31 -18.91
CA PRO A 23 7.67 -9.21 -17.94
C PRO A 23 7.59 -8.62 -16.52
N GLN A 24 8.49 -7.70 -16.17
CA GLN A 24 8.57 -7.02 -14.88
C GLN A 24 7.41 -6.05 -14.62
N ARG A 25 6.56 -5.76 -15.61
CA ARG A 25 5.34 -4.94 -15.45
C ARG A 25 4.45 -5.42 -14.30
N TRP A 26 4.40 -6.74 -14.09
CA TRP A 26 3.53 -7.38 -13.08
C TRP A 26 4.22 -7.55 -11.72
N HIS A 27 5.47 -7.10 -11.59
CA HIS A 27 6.20 -7.18 -10.33
C HIS A 27 6.02 -5.91 -9.53
N THR A 28 5.92 -6.06 -8.21
CA THR A 28 5.92 -4.94 -7.28
C THR A 28 7.31 -4.28 -7.25
N PRO A 29 7.41 -2.96 -7.47
CA PRO A 29 8.66 -2.20 -7.31
C PRO A 29 9.26 -2.38 -5.90
N GLN A 30 10.59 -2.44 -5.81
CA GLN A 30 11.28 -2.61 -4.52
C GLN A 30 10.95 -1.49 -3.52
N ILE A 31 10.76 -0.25 -3.99
CA ILE A 31 10.37 0.87 -3.13
C ILE A 31 9.02 0.63 -2.43
N ILE A 32 8.07 -0.05 -3.07
CA ILE A 32 6.78 -0.39 -2.44
C ILE A 32 7.00 -1.45 -1.35
N GLU A 33 7.86 -2.44 -1.58
CA GLU A 33 8.20 -3.45 -0.57
C GLU A 33 8.89 -2.83 0.66
N ASP A 34 9.81 -1.88 0.45
CA ASP A 34 10.48 -1.16 1.52
C ASP A 34 9.48 -0.31 2.31
N LEU A 35 8.51 0.32 1.63
CA LEU A 35 7.43 1.06 2.28
C LEU A 35 6.51 0.15 3.10
N LYS A 36 6.19 -1.07 2.62
CA LYS A 36 5.42 -2.07 3.40
C LYS A 36 6.13 -2.46 4.68
N VAL A 37 7.46 -2.65 4.64
CA VAL A 37 8.26 -2.93 5.84
C VAL A 37 8.16 -1.80 6.85
N ARG A 38 8.32 -0.55 6.40
CA ARG A 38 8.18 0.64 7.26
C ARG A 38 6.78 0.77 7.84
N ALA A 39 5.74 0.56 7.02
CA ALA A 39 4.35 0.61 7.47
C ALA A 39 4.06 -0.42 8.56
N ARG A 40 4.53 -1.67 8.38
CA ARG A 40 4.45 -2.72 9.40
C ARG A 40 5.15 -2.35 10.70
N GLN A 41 6.37 -1.81 10.62
CA GLN A 41 7.12 -1.34 11.79
C GLN A 41 6.42 -0.20 12.55
N ALA A 42 5.67 0.64 11.82
CA ALA A 42 4.86 1.71 12.40
C ALA A 42 3.48 1.26 12.89
N GLY A 43 3.14 -0.03 12.78
CA GLY A 43 1.80 -0.55 13.13
C GLY A 43 0.70 -0.16 12.15
N LEU A 44 1.05 0.36 10.97
CA LEU A 44 0.12 0.81 9.93
C LEU A 44 -0.14 -0.32 8.92
N TYR A 45 -0.71 -1.44 9.38
CA TYR A 45 -0.92 -2.63 8.55
C TYR A 45 -2.24 -3.30 8.90
N ASN A 46 -2.96 -3.86 7.90
CA ASN A 46 -4.27 -4.50 8.07
C ASN A 46 -5.33 -3.58 8.70
N LEU A 47 -5.27 -2.27 8.41
CA LEU A 47 -6.09 -1.26 9.10
C LEU A 47 -7.60 -1.43 8.87
N PHE A 48 -7.99 -2.09 7.76
CA PHE A 48 -9.37 -2.39 7.42
C PHE A 48 -10.01 -3.49 8.29
N LEU A 49 -9.20 -4.30 8.99
CA LEU A 49 -9.68 -5.36 9.87
C LEU A 49 -9.82 -4.80 11.29
N SER A 50 -11.04 -4.41 11.66
CA SER A 50 -11.34 -3.86 13.00
C SER A 50 -10.88 -4.76 14.15
N ALA A 51 -10.96 -6.09 13.99
CA ALA A 51 -10.49 -7.05 14.99
C ALA A 51 -8.96 -7.03 15.21
N VAL A 52 -8.19 -6.53 14.24
CA VAL A 52 -6.73 -6.42 14.30
C VAL A 52 -6.31 -4.98 14.63
N SER A 53 -6.90 -4.01 13.95
CA SER A 53 -6.53 -2.60 14.05
C SER A 53 -7.17 -1.89 15.26
N GLY A 54 -8.26 -2.43 15.79
CA GLY A 54 -9.06 -1.78 16.84
C GLY A 54 -9.83 -0.53 16.35
N LEU A 55 -9.83 -0.26 15.04
CA LEU A 55 -10.49 0.91 14.46
C LEU A 55 -11.97 0.63 14.21
N SER A 56 -12.81 1.67 14.39
CA SER A 56 -14.17 1.62 13.90
C SER A 56 -14.20 1.77 12.37
N GLN A 57 -15.30 1.37 11.74
CA GLN A 57 -15.49 1.57 10.31
C GLN A 57 -15.41 3.06 9.91
N LEU A 58 -15.85 3.96 10.80
CA LEU A 58 -15.78 5.40 10.57
C LEU A 58 -14.33 5.90 10.60
N ASP A 59 -13.53 5.44 11.56
CA ASP A 59 -12.10 5.80 11.63
C ASP A 59 -11.35 5.31 10.40
N TYR A 60 -11.63 4.07 9.97
CA TYR A 60 -11.04 3.52 8.75
C TYR A 60 -11.46 4.29 7.48
N ALA A 61 -12.68 4.83 7.42
CA ALA A 61 -13.15 5.58 6.24
C ALA A 61 -12.25 6.79 5.92
N PHE A 62 -11.85 7.55 6.95
CA PHE A 62 -10.91 8.67 6.77
C PHE A 62 -9.52 8.21 6.32
N ILE A 63 -9.06 7.06 6.82
CA ILE A 63 -7.79 6.47 6.39
C ILE A 63 -7.89 6.01 4.93
N ALA A 64 -8.99 5.37 4.55
CA ALA A 64 -9.25 4.93 3.19
C ALA A 64 -9.28 6.12 2.21
N GLU A 65 -9.90 7.24 2.59
CA GLU A 65 -9.89 8.48 1.80
C GLU A 65 -8.45 8.99 1.57
N GLU A 66 -7.64 9.06 2.63
CA GLU A 66 -6.26 9.54 2.52
C GLU A 66 -5.37 8.61 1.69
N THR A 67 -5.53 7.29 1.83
CA THR A 67 -4.79 6.32 1.01
C THR A 67 -5.27 6.30 -0.45
N GLY A 68 -6.54 6.60 -0.72
CA GLY A 68 -7.11 6.69 -2.07
C GLY A 68 -6.50 7.80 -2.94
N ARG A 69 -5.78 8.75 -2.35
CA ARG A 69 -5.06 9.81 -3.08
C ARG A 69 -3.86 9.29 -3.89
N CYS A 70 -3.42 8.06 -3.66
CA CYS A 70 -2.24 7.47 -4.30
C CYS A 70 -2.50 6.00 -4.63
N LEU A 71 -2.34 5.63 -5.91
CA LEU A 71 -2.77 4.32 -6.44
C LEU A 71 -2.19 3.11 -5.70
N PHE A 72 -0.93 3.18 -5.29
CA PHE A 72 -0.24 2.07 -4.62
C PHE A 72 -0.27 2.17 -3.09
N ALA A 73 -0.82 3.24 -2.51
CA ALA A 73 -0.84 3.40 -1.06
C ALA A 73 -1.66 2.32 -0.33
N PRO A 74 -2.83 1.85 -0.84
CA PRO A 74 -3.54 0.74 -0.22
C PRO A 74 -2.70 -0.54 -0.15
N GLU A 75 -1.82 -0.79 -1.13
CA GLU A 75 -0.92 -1.95 -1.13
C GLU A 75 0.14 -1.83 -0.02
N VAL A 76 0.67 -0.63 0.24
CA VAL A 76 1.67 -0.36 1.29
C VAL A 76 1.13 -0.70 2.69
N PHE A 77 -0.15 -0.39 2.95
CA PHE A 77 -0.79 -0.62 4.26
C PHE A 77 -1.54 -1.96 4.36
N ASN A 78 -1.47 -2.79 3.31
CA ASN A 78 -2.26 -4.01 3.14
C ASN A 78 -3.77 -3.79 3.35
N CYS A 79 -4.27 -2.71 2.75
CA CYS A 79 -5.68 -2.32 2.72
C CYS A 79 -6.31 -2.56 1.33
N GLN A 80 -5.62 -3.26 0.44
CA GLN A 80 -6.11 -3.62 -0.88
C GLN A 80 -7.11 -4.78 -0.83
N ALA A 81 -7.93 -4.90 -1.87
CA ALA A 81 -8.98 -5.90 -1.91
C ALA A 81 -8.44 -7.36 -2.03
N PRO A 82 -9.19 -8.35 -1.50
CA PRO A 82 -9.44 -9.66 -2.12
C PRO A 82 -8.41 -10.56 -2.86
N GLY A 83 -7.08 -10.34 -3.01
CA GLY A 83 -6.21 -11.15 -3.92
C GLY A 83 -5.70 -12.52 -3.42
N ASN A 84 -5.39 -13.47 -4.32
CA ASN A 84 -5.11 -14.91 -4.08
C ASN A 84 -4.08 -15.32 -2.98
N THR A 85 -3.37 -14.38 -2.37
CA THR A 85 -2.24 -14.61 -1.45
C THR A 85 -2.54 -14.27 0.02
N TRP A 86 -3.81 -14.39 0.44
CA TRP A 86 -4.34 -14.12 1.80
C TRP A 86 -3.62 -14.79 3.00
N PHE A 87 -2.71 -15.74 2.81
CA PHE A 87 -2.17 -16.58 3.88
C PHE A 87 -0.87 -16.06 4.52
N GLN A 88 -0.61 -14.76 4.51
CA GLN A 88 0.52 -14.16 5.25
C GLN A 88 0.03 -13.24 6.37
N ILE A 89 -0.77 -13.80 7.27
CA ILE A 89 -1.04 -13.24 8.60
C ILE A 89 -0.01 -13.82 9.57
#